data_AF-J9R3X8-F1
#
_entry.id   AF-J9R3X8-F1
#
_cell.length_a   1.000
_cell.length_b   1.000
_cell.length_c   1.000
_cell.angle_alpha   90.00
_cell.angle_beta   90.00
_cell.angle_gamma   90.00
#
_symmetry.space_group_name_H-M   'P 1'
#
loop_
_entity.id
_entity.type
_entity.pdbx_description
1 polymer ?
#
loop_
_entity_poly.entity_id
_entity_poly.type
_entity_poly.pdbx_seq_one_letter_code
_entity_poly.pdbx_strand_id
1 'polypeptide(L)'
;MKDLTNSSIERKNILNNNQAIEEIYKNLGFYGLMFENKYRFTKNQVAKYFDVDIRTIDRILENHKEELNHSGYEVYNGIKLKQFKEHILSFLTKDDGNDIDVVTIKQLYENEIDNLNKTSVLGTFTYKAFLNIGMLLTDSENAQRLRSIILDIVIDFLNKKIGGKTKFINQREEEFIPSAIREYNYRQEFTNGLDECIVSNKFKYAQLTDKIYKSIFKENAKEYKQILNLNAKDSIRSTLYSEVLDLIASYENGFSDYLKKEFNKLNRKLTLSEAHLLFNEYDTLMSSTLLPLKEKARSLMASRDLAFRDALHEKLKEYISEVSSEDFEKFLGENSKSLEERLEENKEVFIRLKDR
;
A
#
# COMPACT_ATOMS: atom_id res chain seq x y z
N MET A 1 12.54 -10.12 11.85
CA MET A 1 13.30 -9.12 11.09
C MET A 1 12.94 -9.32 9.63
N LYS A 2 12.33 -8.31 8.97
CA LYS A 2 11.90 -8.44 7.57
C LYS A 2 13.13 -8.61 6.68
N ASP A 3 13.14 -9.65 5.86
CA ASP A 3 14.28 -9.99 5.01
C ASP A 3 14.12 -9.37 3.63
N LEU A 4 14.63 -8.14 3.51
CA LEU A 4 14.57 -7.36 2.28
C LEU A 4 15.34 -7.98 1.11
N THR A 5 16.24 -8.93 1.36
CA THR A 5 16.98 -9.59 0.26
C THR A 5 16.09 -10.57 -0.49
N ASN A 6 15.13 -11.18 0.20
CA ASN A 6 14.30 -12.25 -0.35
C ASN A 6 12.89 -11.82 -0.77
N SER A 7 12.41 -10.65 -0.32
CA SER A 7 11.05 -10.18 -0.61
C SER A 7 11.02 -8.97 -1.56
N SER A 8 10.70 -9.20 -2.84
CA SER A 8 10.49 -8.13 -3.83
C SER A 8 9.30 -7.22 -3.46
N ILE A 9 8.24 -7.79 -2.90
CA ILE A 9 7.05 -7.03 -2.47
C ILE A 9 7.40 -6.04 -1.36
N GLU A 10 8.17 -6.47 -0.35
CA GLU A 10 8.59 -5.58 0.73
C GLU A 10 9.48 -4.45 0.22
N ARG A 11 10.42 -4.74 -0.68
CA ARG A 11 11.24 -3.72 -1.33
C ARG A 11 10.38 -2.72 -2.09
N LYS A 12 9.44 -3.19 -2.91
CA LYS A 12 8.51 -2.31 -3.64
C LYS A 12 7.67 -1.45 -2.69
N ASN A 13 7.16 -2.01 -1.59
CA ASN A 13 6.39 -1.27 -0.59
C ASN A 13 7.21 -0.13 0.03
N ILE A 14 8.46 -0.40 0.40
CA ILE A 14 9.38 0.64 0.90
C ILE A 14 9.59 1.72 -0.17
N LEU A 15 9.85 1.32 -1.42
CA LEU A 15 10.11 2.24 -2.53
C LEU A 15 8.86 3.02 -2.99
N ASN A 16 7.66 2.54 -2.67
CA ASN A 16 6.39 3.24 -2.96
C ASN A 16 6.01 4.23 -1.85
N ASN A 17 6.60 4.12 -0.67
CA ASN A 17 6.43 5.10 0.40
C ASN A 17 7.36 6.32 0.18
N ASN A 18 6.93 7.25 -0.67
CA ASN A 18 7.72 8.43 -1.03
C ASN A 18 8.13 9.28 0.19
N GLN A 19 7.24 9.43 1.17
CA GLN A 19 7.53 10.20 2.38
C GLN A 19 8.61 9.53 3.24
N ALA A 20 8.60 8.21 3.36
CA ALA A 20 9.69 7.50 4.04
C ALA A 20 11.00 7.61 3.26
N ILE A 21 10.96 7.58 1.91
CA ILE A 21 12.17 7.75 1.09
C ILE A 21 12.80 9.13 1.29
N GLU A 22 12.00 10.19 1.46
CA GLU A 22 12.52 11.52 1.77
C GLU A 22 13.24 11.56 3.12
N GLU A 23 12.70 10.89 4.14
CA GLU A 23 13.36 10.77 5.44
C GLU A 23 14.63 9.91 5.36
N ILE A 24 14.63 8.85 4.54
CA ILE A 24 15.81 8.02 4.27
C ILE A 24 16.90 8.85 3.57
N TYR A 25 16.53 9.70 2.61
CA TYR A 25 17.46 10.58 1.89
C TYR A 25 18.19 11.56 2.82
N LYS A 26 17.45 12.20 3.74
CA LYS A 26 18.01 13.16 4.72
C LYS A 26 19.01 12.51 5.68
N ASN A 27 18.80 11.24 6.04
CA ASN A 27 19.63 10.55 7.03
C ASN A 27 20.88 9.88 6.44
N LEU A 28 20.85 9.47 5.17
CA LEU A 28 21.95 8.70 4.57
C LEU A 28 23.13 9.56 4.12
N GLY A 29 22.94 10.86 3.91
CA GLY A 29 24.01 11.78 3.51
C GLY A 29 24.68 11.44 2.17
N PHE A 30 24.07 10.57 1.36
CA PHE A 30 24.56 10.18 0.04
C PHE A 30 23.72 10.85 -1.04
N TYR A 31 24.16 12.04 -1.43
CA TYR A 31 23.42 12.92 -2.32
C TYR A 31 23.75 12.66 -3.79
N GLY A 32 22.71 12.65 -4.62
CA GLY A 32 22.85 12.48 -6.07
C GLY A 32 22.87 13.82 -6.81
N LEU A 33 23.26 13.79 -8.08
CA LEU A 33 23.13 14.97 -8.94
C LEU A 33 21.69 15.11 -9.42
N MET A 34 21.08 16.28 -9.19
CA MET A 34 19.74 16.57 -9.70
C MET A 34 19.75 16.75 -11.22
N PHE A 35 19.06 15.89 -11.96
CA PHE A 35 18.89 15.97 -13.41
C PHE A 35 17.49 15.49 -13.80
N GLU A 36 16.78 16.27 -14.63
CA GLU A 36 15.37 16.00 -15.00
C GLU A 36 14.46 15.81 -13.77
N ASN A 37 14.60 16.66 -12.74
CA ASN A 37 13.86 16.60 -11.48
C ASN A 37 14.04 15.30 -10.67
N LYS A 38 15.12 14.53 -10.95
CA LYS A 38 15.46 13.32 -10.19
C LYS A 38 16.93 13.34 -9.80
N TYR A 39 17.23 12.90 -8.59
CA TYR A 39 18.61 12.61 -8.20
C TYR A 39 19.12 11.39 -8.97
N ARG A 40 20.28 11.55 -9.63
CA ARG A 40 20.92 10.53 -10.45
C ARG A 40 22.27 10.13 -9.84
N PHE A 41 22.56 8.83 -9.94
CA PHE A 41 23.81 8.21 -9.53
C PHE A 41 24.39 7.40 -10.69
N THR A 42 25.70 7.41 -10.86
CA THR A 42 26.39 6.56 -11.84
C THR A 42 26.59 5.15 -11.29
N LYS A 43 26.76 4.17 -12.17
CA LYS A 43 27.11 2.80 -11.75
C LYS A 43 28.36 2.75 -10.86
N ASN A 44 29.37 3.56 -11.16
CA ASN A 44 30.61 3.63 -10.40
C ASN A 44 30.38 4.18 -8.99
N GLN A 45 29.55 5.24 -8.85
CA GLN A 45 29.16 5.79 -7.56
C GLN A 45 28.41 4.77 -6.70
N VAL A 46 27.49 4.01 -7.31
CA VAL A 46 26.76 2.93 -6.61
C VAL A 46 27.72 1.84 -6.14
N ALA A 47 28.61 1.36 -7.01
CA ALA A 47 29.62 0.35 -6.68
C ALA A 47 30.55 0.82 -5.55
N LYS A 48 31.02 2.07 -5.62
CA LYS A 48 31.88 2.71 -4.62
C LYS A 48 31.17 2.84 -3.26
N TYR A 49 29.91 3.26 -3.24
CA TYR A 49 29.15 3.38 -2.00
C TYR A 49 29.01 2.02 -1.29
N PHE A 50 28.68 0.97 -2.03
CA PHE A 50 28.50 -0.36 -1.45
C PHE A 50 29.79 -1.13 -1.22
N ASP A 51 30.95 -0.58 -1.59
CA ASP A 51 32.25 -1.26 -1.52
C ASP A 51 32.22 -2.62 -2.24
N VAL A 52 31.71 -2.61 -3.48
CA VAL A 52 31.62 -3.79 -4.33
C VAL A 52 32.18 -3.52 -5.73
N ASP A 53 32.61 -4.58 -6.40
CA ASP A 53 33.00 -4.49 -7.81
C ASP A 53 31.83 -4.07 -8.70
N ILE A 54 32.12 -3.32 -9.77
CA ILE A 54 31.14 -2.97 -10.81
C ILE A 54 30.47 -4.22 -11.39
N ARG A 55 31.22 -5.33 -11.50
CA ARG A 55 30.70 -6.64 -11.96
C ARG A 55 29.58 -7.18 -11.07
N THR A 56 29.64 -6.90 -9.76
CA THR A 56 28.58 -7.29 -8.82
C THR A 56 27.31 -6.51 -9.11
N ILE A 57 27.42 -5.21 -9.41
CA ILE A 57 26.28 -4.39 -9.83
C ILE A 57 25.71 -4.88 -11.16
N ASP A 58 26.56 -5.25 -12.13
CA ASP A 58 26.11 -5.82 -13.41
C ASP A 58 25.32 -7.12 -13.21
N ARG A 59 25.80 -8.04 -12.36
CA ARG A 59 25.10 -9.28 -12.03
C ARG A 59 23.72 -9.02 -11.42
N ILE A 60 23.61 -8.03 -10.53
CA ILE A 60 22.32 -7.65 -9.94
C ILE A 60 21.38 -7.04 -10.99
N LEU A 61 21.89 -6.19 -11.88
CA LEU A 61 21.13 -5.63 -13.00
C LEU A 61 20.60 -6.69 -13.96
N GLU A 62 21.39 -7.74 -14.22
CA GLU A 62 20.98 -8.87 -15.06
C GLU A 62 19.88 -9.70 -14.38
N ASN A 63 20.05 -10.05 -13.10
CA ASN A 63 19.12 -10.91 -12.37
C ASN A 63 17.81 -10.20 -11.98
N HIS A 64 17.82 -8.88 -11.81
CA HIS A 64 16.68 -8.09 -11.31
C HIS A 64 16.30 -6.93 -12.23
N LYS A 65 16.52 -7.10 -13.55
CA LYS A 65 16.34 -6.04 -14.56
C LYS A 65 14.97 -5.36 -14.49
N GLU A 66 13.89 -6.15 -14.45
CA GLU A 66 12.54 -5.60 -14.42
C GLU A 66 12.29 -4.77 -13.17
N GLU A 67 12.64 -5.29 -12.00
CA GLU A 67 12.48 -4.59 -10.72
C GLU A 67 13.29 -3.29 -10.67
N LEU A 68 14.53 -3.32 -11.19
CA LEU A 68 15.41 -2.17 -11.19
C LEU A 68 14.96 -1.09 -12.17
N ASN A 69 14.47 -1.47 -13.35
CA ASN A 69 13.86 -0.52 -14.29
C ASN A 69 12.65 0.19 -13.65
N HIS A 70 11.77 -0.53 -12.96
CA HIS A 70 10.63 0.06 -12.25
C HIS A 70 11.10 1.00 -11.12
N SER A 71 12.18 0.66 -10.41
CA SER A 71 12.75 1.54 -9.39
C SER A 71 13.47 2.78 -9.96
N GLY A 72 13.77 2.80 -11.27
CA GLY A 72 14.36 3.95 -11.96
C GLY A 72 15.81 3.77 -12.41
N TYR A 73 16.24 2.54 -12.69
CA TYR A 73 17.45 2.31 -13.48
C TYR A 73 17.19 2.67 -14.96
N GLU A 74 18.05 3.50 -15.53
CA GLU A 74 17.98 3.95 -16.93
C GLU A 74 19.36 3.92 -17.58
N VAL A 75 19.43 3.53 -18.85
CA VAL A 75 20.67 3.58 -19.63
C VAL A 75 20.65 4.79 -20.57
N TYR A 76 21.59 5.70 -20.39
CA TYR A 76 21.75 6.89 -21.22
C TYR A 76 22.69 6.61 -22.38
N ASN A 77 22.26 6.96 -23.58
CA ASN A 77 23.05 6.92 -24.81
C ASN A 77 22.73 8.15 -25.69
N GLY A 78 23.54 8.37 -26.72
CA GLY A 78 23.32 9.42 -27.71
C GLY A 78 23.09 10.82 -27.12
N ILE A 79 21.96 11.44 -27.48
CA ILE A 79 21.62 12.81 -27.08
C ILE A 79 21.43 12.94 -25.57
N LYS A 80 20.72 12.00 -24.93
CA LYS A 80 20.44 12.05 -23.48
C LYS A 80 21.72 11.98 -22.66
N LEU A 81 22.67 11.14 -23.09
CA LEU A 81 23.99 11.07 -22.46
C LEU A 81 24.77 12.37 -22.61
N LYS A 82 24.73 12.99 -23.81
CA LYS A 82 25.40 14.28 -24.04
C LYS A 82 24.85 15.38 -23.12
N GLN A 83 23.52 15.50 -23.02
CA GLN A 83 22.86 16.45 -22.12
C GLN A 83 23.25 16.22 -20.65
N PHE A 84 23.30 14.97 -20.23
CA PHE A 84 23.72 14.64 -18.86
C PHE A 84 25.18 15.01 -18.58
N LYS A 85 26.10 14.76 -19.52
CA LYS A 85 27.51 15.17 -19.40
C LYS A 85 27.68 16.69 -19.34
N GLU A 86 26.96 17.43 -20.20
CA GLU A 86 26.95 18.89 -20.19
C GLU A 86 26.43 19.45 -18.86
N HIS A 87 25.36 18.84 -18.33
CA HIS A 87 24.82 19.20 -17.01
C HIS A 87 25.83 18.97 -15.88
N ILE A 88 26.52 17.83 -15.87
CA ILE A 88 27.61 17.54 -14.91
C ILE A 88 28.71 18.61 -15.00
N LEU A 89 29.18 18.93 -16.21
CA LEU A 89 30.21 19.97 -16.38
C LEU A 89 29.73 21.31 -15.83
N SER A 90 28.49 21.70 -16.14
CA SER A 90 27.92 22.96 -15.66
C SER A 90 27.77 23.00 -14.13
N PHE A 91 27.51 21.87 -13.50
CA PHE A 91 27.41 21.75 -12.05
C PHE A 91 28.78 21.87 -11.38
N LEU A 92 29.82 21.29 -11.98
CA LEU A 92 31.18 21.35 -11.45
C LEU A 92 31.81 22.75 -11.58
N THR A 93 31.49 23.49 -12.63
CA THR A 93 32.05 24.84 -12.86
C THR A 93 31.32 25.97 -12.14
N LYS A 94 30.13 25.71 -11.57
CA LYS A 94 29.40 26.71 -10.78
C LYS A 94 30.06 26.90 -9.42
N ASP A 95 30.34 28.15 -9.09
CA ASP A 95 30.86 28.55 -7.78
C ASP A 95 29.69 28.68 -6.79
N ASP A 96 29.09 27.54 -6.47
CA ASP A 96 28.11 27.42 -5.39
C ASP A 96 28.93 27.35 -4.09
N GLY A 97 28.63 28.23 -3.12
CA GLY A 97 29.38 28.37 -1.86
C GLY A 97 29.57 27.06 -1.08
N ASN A 98 30.32 27.11 0.03
CA ASN A 98 30.75 25.95 0.83
C ASN A 98 29.61 25.20 1.56
N ASP A 99 28.65 24.66 0.82
CA ASP A 99 27.76 23.61 1.30
C ASP A 99 28.50 22.26 1.21
N ILE A 100 28.60 21.57 2.35
CA ILE A 100 29.34 20.31 2.52
C ILE A 100 28.80 19.24 1.57
N ASP A 101 27.49 19.23 1.34
CA ASP A 101 26.83 18.23 0.50
C ASP A 101 27.18 18.47 -0.98
N VAL A 102 27.19 19.73 -1.41
CA VAL A 102 27.57 20.13 -2.78
C VAL A 102 29.05 19.80 -3.05
N VAL A 103 29.94 20.06 -2.10
CA VAL A 103 31.37 19.73 -2.22
C VAL A 103 31.58 18.23 -2.40
N THR A 104 30.87 17.41 -1.61
CA THR A 104 30.98 15.94 -1.68
C THR A 104 30.50 15.41 -3.04
N ILE A 105 29.39 15.93 -3.56
CA ILE A 105 28.89 15.56 -4.89
C ILE A 105 29.90 15.94 -5.98
N LYS A 106 30.46 17.16 -5.93
CA LYS A 106 31.47 17.61 -6.91
C LYS A 106 32.68 16.69 -6.92
N GLN A 107 33.24 16.36 -5.76
CA GLN A 107 34.37 15.43 -5.64
C GLN A 107 34.07 14.04 -6.22
N LEU A 108 32.84 13.52 -6.04
CA LEU A 108 32.46 12.22 -6.62
C LEU A 108 32.49 12.26 -8.15
N TYR A 109 32.01 13.34 -8.78
CA TYR A 109 31.99 13.47 -10.23
C TYR A 109 33.33 13.90 -10.84
N GLU A 110 34.13 14.70 -10.15
CA GLU A 110 35.49 15.07 -10.58
C GLU A 110 36.37 13.82 -10.78
N ASN A 111 36.30 12.89 -9.84
CA ASN A 111 37.03 11.62 -9.93
C ASN A 111 36.55 10.71 -11.08
N GLU A 112 35.38 10.98 -11.65
CA GLU A 112 34.78 10.18 -12.73
C GLU A 112 34.77 10.89 -14.09
N ILE A 113 35.16 12.17 -14.18
CA ILE A 113 35.04 13.00 -15.39
C ILE A 113 35.71 12.35 -16.62
N ASP A 114 36.93 11.81 -16.44
CA ASP A 114 37.71 11.24 -17.54
C ASP A 114 37.06 9.98 -18.10
N ASN A 115 36.49 9.15 -17.21
CA ASN A 115 35.79 7.94 -17.57
C ASN A 115 34.44 8.26 -18.21
N LEU A 116 33.72 9.25 -17.68
CA LEU A 116 32.45 9.72 -18.23
C LEU A 116 32.63 10.27 -19.64
N ASN A 117 33.68 11.07 -19.89
CA ASN A 117 33.95 11.63 -21.21
C ASN A 117 34.18 10.56 -22.28
N LYS A 118 34.91 9.49 -21.96
CA LYS A 118 35.22 8.38 -22.88
C LYS A 118 34.06 7.43 -23.13
N THR A 119 33.06 7.40 -22.25
CA THR A 119 31.97 6.42 -22.29
C THR A 119 30.86 6.82 -23.28
N SER A 120 30.43 5.89 -24.15
CA SER A 120 29.33 6.09 -25.11
C SER A 120 27.95 5.66 -24.59
N VAL A 121 27.91 4.89 -23.50
CA VAL A 121 26.69 4.36 -22.86
C VAL A 121 26.86 4.37 -21.34
N LEU A 122 25.95 5.01 -20.61
CA LEU A 122 26.05 5.16 -19.15
C LEU A 122 24.81 4.62 -18.45
N GLY A 123 24.98 3.69 -17.50
CA GLY A 123 23.92 3.30 -16.58
C GLY A 123 23.75 4.33 -15.47
N THR A 124 22.53 4.83 -15.30
CA THR A 124 22.16 5.80 -14.28
C THR A 124 21.06 5.24 -13.38
N PHE A 125 21.10 5.60 -12.12
CA PHE A 125 20.17 5.14 -11.10
C PHE A 125 19.47 6.35 -10.49
N THR A 126 18.16 6.27 -10.30
CA THR A 126 17.48 7.16 -9.35
C THR A 126 17.85 6.79 -7.91
N TYR A 127 17.48 7.63 -6.95
CA TYR A 127 17.63 7.29 -5.53
C TYR A 127 16.89 6.01 -5.15
N LYS A 128 15.67 5.80 -5.66
CA LYS A 128 14.92 4.55 -5.44
C LYS A 128 15.67 3.33 -5.98
N ALA A 129 16.26 3.44 -7.17
CA ALA A 129 17.05 2.35 -7.75
C ALA A 129 18.33 2.08 -6.97
N PHE A 130 18.99 3.13 -6.45
CA PHE A 130 20.13 3.00 -5.54
C PHE A 130 19.76 2.24 -4.25
N LEU A 131 18.66 2.62 -3.60
CA LEU A 131 18.18 1.91 -2.41
C LEU A 131 17.85 0.45 -2.75
N ASN A 132 17.23 0.20 -3.91
CA ASN A 132 16.88 -1.14 -4.34
C ASN A 132 18.10 -2.04 -4.52
N ILE A 133 19.17 -1.54 -5.15
CA ILE A 133 20.46 -2.24 -5.24
C ILE A 133 20.96 -2.63 -3.85
N GLY A 134 20.96 -1.70 -2.90
CA GLY A 134 21.41 -1.99 -1.54
C GLY A 134 20.52 -2.97 -0.78
N MET A 135 19.22 -3.03 -1.11
CA MET A 135 18.32 -4.06 -0.57
C MET A 135 18.56 -5.44 -1.20
N LEU A 136 19.09 -5.52 -2.42
CA LEU A 136 19.41 -6.76 -3.13
C LEU A 136 20.81 -7.32 -2.82
N LEU A 137 21.77 -6.46 -2.44
CA LEU A 137 23.15 -6.86 -2.19
C LEU A 137 23.30 -7.64 -0.87
N THR A 138 23.66 -8.92 -0.92
CA THR A 138 23.89 -9.74 0.27
C THR A 138 25.29 -9.55 0.87
N ASP A 139 26.30 -9.41 0.01
CA ASP A 139 27.72 -9.56 0.38
C ASP A 139 28.43 -8.21 0.62
N SER A 140 27.70 -7.18 1.09
CA SER A 140 28.23 -5.84 1.36
C SER A 140 27.84 -5.36 2.75
N GLU A 141 28.84 -4.97 3.55
CA GLU A 141 28.60 -4.38 4.87
C GLU A 141 27.80 -3.08 4.77
N ASN A 142 28.13 -2.23 3.78
CA ASN A 142 27.41 -0.98 3.55
C ASN A 142 25.96 -1.23 3.14
N ALA A 143 25.69 -2.28 2.35
CA ALA A 143 24.34 -2.70 2.02
C ALA A 143 23.57 -3.20 3.26
N GLN A 144 24.22 -3.95 4.15
CA GLN A 144 23.61 -4.42 5.39
C GLN A 144 23.27 -3.25 6.34
N ARG A 145 24.17 -2.28 6.47
CA ARG A 145 23.93 -1.05 7.24
C ARG A 145 22.78 -0.25 6.65
N LEU A 146 22.77 -0.06 5.32
CA LEU A 146 21.69 0.62 4.61
C LEU A 146 20.34 -0.05 4.87
N ARG A 147 20.23 -1.38 4.74
CA ARG A 147 18.98 -2.10 5.01
C ARG A 147 18.48 -1.89 6.43
N SER A 148 19.38 -1.88 7.40
CA SER A 148 19.02 -1.65 8.82
C SER A 148 18.46 -0.24 9.00
N ILE A 149 19.15 0.78 8.47
CA ILE A 149 18.70 2.18 8.49
C ILE A 149 17.34 2.34 7.80
N ILE A 150 17.14 1.73 6.64
CA ILE A 150 15.85 1.77 5.91
C ILE A 150 14.73 1.21 6.79
N LEU A 151 14.94 0.02 7.38
CA LEU A 151 13.93 -0.62 8.22
C LEU A 151 13.60 0.23 9.45
N ASP A 152 14.60 0.76 10.13
CA ASP A 152 14.42 1.61 11.30
C ASP A 152 13.65 2.88 10.94
N ILE A 153 14.03 3.59 9.87
CA ILE A 153 13.34 4.80 9.42
C ILE A 153 11.91 4.49 8.99
N VAL A 154 11.65 3.39 8.29
CA VAL A 154 10.29 3.02 7.87
C VAL A 154 9.41 2.72 9.09
N ILE A 155 9.94 1.99 10.08
CA ILE A 155 9.23 1.69 11.33
C ILE A 155 8.95 2.98 12.11
N ASP A 156 9.94 3.84 12.27
CA ASP A 156 9.80 5.12 12.97
C ASP A 156 8.82 6.06 12.26
N PHE A 157 8.88 6.10 10.92
CA PHE A 157 7.97 6.87 10.09
C PHE A 157 6.51 6.42 10.29
N LEU A 158 6.26 5.10 10.22
CA LEU A 158 4.93 4.54 10.47
C LEU A 158 4.45 4.86 11.88
N ASN A 159 5.32 4.70 12.89
CA ASN A 159 4.99 5.01 14.28
C ASN A 159 4.67 6.49 14.49
N LYS A 160 5.46 7.39 13.90
CA LYS A 160 5.26 8.85 13.98
C LYS A 160 3.96 9.29 13.32
N LYS A 161 3.60 8.71 12.17
CA LYS A 161 2.38 9.05 11.43
C LYS A 161 1.11 8.46 12.04
N ILE A 162 1.18 7.23 12.55
CA ILE A 162 0.00 6.48 13.01
C ILE A 162 -0.18 6.56 14.54
N GLY A 163 0.83 6.98 15.29
CA GLY A 163 0.76 7.09 16.76
C GLY A 163 0.54 5.75 17.46
N GLY A 164 1.02 4.65 16.86
CA GLY A 164 0.87 3.28 17.38
C GLY A 164 -0.50 2.61 17.18
N LYS A 165 -1.49 3.30 16.58
CA LYS A 165 -2.83 2.75 16.30
C LYS A 165 -2.97 2.17 14.88
N THR A 166 -2.10 1.25 14.49
CA THR A 166 -2.09 0.66 13.12
C THR A 166 -3.41 0.00 12.72
N LYS A 167 -4.14 -0.54 13.70
CA LYS A 167 -5.46 -1.19 13.52
C LYS A 167 -6.49 -0.31 12.81
N PHE A 168 -6.43 1.00 12.99
CA PHE A 168 -7.43 1.95 12.48
C PHE A 168 -6.88 2.87 11.37
N ILE A 169 -5.80 2.47 10.70
CA ILE A 169 -5.20 3.26 9.60
C ILE A 169 -6.20 3.59 8.48
N ASN A 170 -7.15 2.69 8.22
CA ASN A 170 -8.25 2.87 7.27
C ASN A 170 -9.10 4.12 7.55
N GLN A 171 -9.18 4.58 8.80
CA GLN A 171 -9.99 5.75 9.18
C GLN A 171 -9.36 7.08 8.76
N ARG A 172 -8.11 7.05 8.32
CA ARG A 172 -7.37 8.25 7.88
C ARG A 172 -7.69 8.66 6.45
N GLU A 173 -8.26 7.74 5.69
CA GLU A 173 -8.77 7.95 4.34
C GLU A 173 -10.00 8.86 4.34
N GLU A 174 -10.18 9.61 3.25
CA GLU A 174 -11.29 10.53 3.06
C GLU A 174 -12.64 9.85 2.88
N GLU A 175 -12.70 8.85 2.02
CA GLU A 175 -13.91 8.07 1.75
C GLU A 175 -14.34 7.15 2.89
N PHE A 176 -13.58 7.08 4.00
CA PHE A 176 -13.91 6.20 5.11
C PHE A 176 -15.26 6.57 5.75
N ILE A 177 -15.49 7.85 6.03
CA ILE A 177 -16.74 8.30 6.69
C ILE A 177 -17.96 8.05 5.80
N PRO A 178 -18.00 8.50 4.53
CA PRO A 178 -19.11 8.18 3.63
C PRO A 178 -19.40 6.68 3.53
N SER A 179 -18.36 5.86 3.39
CA SER A 179 -18.50 4.40 3.26
C SER A 179 -19.01 3.75 4.55
N ALA A 180 -18.54 4.21 5.71
CA ALA A 180 -19.03 3.76 7.01
C ALA A 180 -20.50 4.12 7.25
N ILE A 181 -20.94 5.32 6.81
CA ILE A 181 -22.34 5.74 6.90
C ILE A 181 -23.22 4.88 5.98
N ARG A 182 -22.79 4.67 4.72
CA ARG A 182 -23.51 3.79 3.77
C ARG A 182 -23.64 2.39 4.34
N GLU A 183 -22.54 1.82 4.81
CA GLU A 183 -22.54 0.49 5.42
C GLU A 183 -23.49 0.40 6.61
N TYR A 184 -23.48 1.39 7.51
CA TYR A 184 -24.41 1.42 8.64
C TYR A 184 -25.89 1.38 8.19
N ASN A 185 -26.24 2.17 7.18
CA ASN A 185 -27.61 2.23 6.66
C ASN A 185 -28.01 0.90 5.98
N TYR A 186 -27.18 0.38 5.09
CA TYR A 186 -27.45 -0.89 4.40
C TYR A 186 -27.46 -2.09 5.34
N ARG A 187 -26.68 -2.04 6.42
CA ARG A 187 -26.77 -3.02 7.49
C ARG A 187 -28.14 -3.03 8.13
N GLN A 188 -28.70 -1.86 8.46
CA GLN A 188 -30.04 -1.76 9.03
C GLN A 188 -31.10 -2.30 8.07
N GLU A 189 -31.01 -1.96 6.78
CA GLU A 189 -31.91 -2.49 5.76
C GLU A 189 -31.82 -4.01 5.62
N PHE A 190 -30.61 -4.56 5.72
CA PHE A 190 -30.40 -6.00 5.74
C PHE A 190 -31.03 -6.64 6.97
N THR A 191 -30.73 -6.15 8.18
CA THR A 191 -31.30 -6.74 9.41
C THR A 191 -32.82 -6.67 9.43
N ASN A 192 -33.41 -5.54 8.99
CA ASN A 192 -34.85 -5.37 8.87
C ASN A 192 -35.44 -6.34 7.84
N GLY A 193 -34.79 -6.49 6.67
CA GLY A 193 -35.19 -7.48 5.67
C GLY A 193 -35.16 -8.91 6.19
N LEU A 194 -34.16 -9.26 7.01
CA LEU A 194 -34.11 -10.58 7.67
C LEU A 194 -35.21 -10.75 8.73
N ASP A 195 -35.68 -9.68 9.37
CA ASP A 195 -36.78 -9.72 10.34
C ASP A 195 -38.16 -9.89 9.71
N GLU A 196 -38.37 -9.20 8.60
CA GLU A 196 -39.59 -9.30 7.80
C GLU A 196 -39.68 -10.68 7.15
N CYS A 197 -38.61 -11.13 6.50
CA CYS A 197 -38.66 -12.29 5.60
C CYS A 197 -38.39 -13.64 6.28
N ILE A 198 -37.63 -13.70 7.37
CA ILE A 198 -37.21 -14.96 8.00
C ILE A 198 -37.94 -15.19 9.32
N VAL A 199 -38.31 -16.44 9.58
CA VAL A 199 -38.81 -16.89 10.89
C VAL A 199 -37.82 -16.50 12.00
N SER A 200 -38.34 -16.08 13.15
CA SER A 200 -37.52 -15.64 14.29
C SER A 200 -36.50 -16.70 14.69
N ASN A 201 -35.21 -16.33 14.60
CA ASN A 201 -34.09 -17.19 14.96
C ASN A 201 -32.94 -16.33 15.49
N LYS A 202 -32.39 -16.69 16.64
CA LYS A 202 -31.29 -15.96 17.30
C LYS A 202 -30.00 -15.92 16.47
N PHE A 203 -29.80 -16.89 15.58
CA PHE A 203 -28.55 -17.06 14.83
C PHE A 203 -28.58 -16.49 13.41
N LYS A 204 -29.73 -16.00 12.91
CA LYS A 204 -29.88 -15.61 11.51
C LYS A 204 -28.89 -14.52 11.08
N TYR A 205 -28.70 -13.49 11.90
CA TYR A 205 -27.79 -12.40 11.58
C TYR A 205 -26.34 -12.87 11.55
N ALA A 206 -25.92 -13.64 12.56
CA ALA A 206 -24.55 -14.12 12.65
C ALA A 206 -24.21 -15.04 11.47
N GLN A 207 -25.09 -15.99 11.14
CA GLN A 207 -24.81 -16.96 10.08
C GLN A 207 -24.85 -16.34 8.67
N LEU A 208 -25.82 -15.46 8.39
CA LEU A 208 -25.92 -14.84 7.06
C LEU A 208 -24.83 -13.79 6.84
N THR A 209 -24.48 -13.01 7.88
CA THR A 209 -23.30 -12.13 7.80
C THR A 209 -22.03 -12.94 7.61
N ASP A 210 -21.86 -14.06 8.32
CA ASP A 210 -20.67 -14.91 8.14
C ASP A 210 -20.55 -15.49 6.72
N LYS A 211 -21.68 -15.78 6.07
CA LYS A 211 -21.70 -16.17 4.65
C LYS A 211 -21.20 -15.07 3.72
N ILE A 212 -21.56 -13.82 3.97
CA ILE A 212 -21.04 -12.66 3.22
C ILE A 212 -19.52 -12.59 3.38
N TYR A 213 -19.01 -12.66 4.61
CA TYR A 213 -17.57 -12.62 4.87
C TYR A 213 -16.83 -13.77 4.18
N LYS A 214 -17.33 -15.00 4.29
CA LYS A 214 -16.74 -16.17 3.61
C LYS A 214 -16.74 -16.03 2.09
N SER A 215 -17.80 -15.47 1.52
CA SER A 215 -17.88 -15.24 0.07
C SER A 215 -16.86 -14.20 -0.39
N ILE A 216 -16.72 -13.10 0.35
CA ILE A 216 -15.79 -12.02 0.01
C ILE A 216 -14.34 -12.43 0.30
N PHE A 217 -14.01 -12.88 1.51
CA PHE A 217 -12.62 -13.02 1.99
C PHE A 217 -12.11 -14.47 2.10
N LYS A 218 -12.93 -15.50 1.83
CA LYS A 218 -12.60 -16.91 2.14
C LYS A 218 -12.34 -17.21 3.63
N GLU A 219 -12.45 -16.21 4.48
CA GLU A 219 -12.32 -16.26 5.94
C GLU A 219 -13.58 -15.72 6.61
N ASN A 220 -13.74 -16.09 7.88
CA ASN A 220 -14.88 -15.67 8.68
C ASN A 220 -14.54 -14.47 9.57
N ALA A 221 -15.57 -13.83 10.14
CA ALA A 221 -15.40 -12.65 10.99
C ALA A 221 -14.52 -12.90 12.23
N LYS A 222 -14.51 -14.14 12.75
CA LYS A 222 -13.71 -14.51 13.93
C LYS A 222 -12.24 -14.68 13.58
N GLU A 223 -11.93 -15.31 12.45
CA GLU A 223 -10.57 -15.44 11.91
C GLU A 223 -9.97 -14.06 11.67
N TYR A 224 -10.71 -13.16 11.02
CA TYR A 224 -10.27 -11.78 10.79
C TYR A 224 -9.96 -11.02 12.09
N LYS A 225 -10.80 -11.17 13.13
CA LYS A 225 -10.51 -10.59 14.46
C LYS A 225 -9.21 -11.11 15.07
N GLN A 226 -8.91 -12.38 14.87
CA GLN A 226 -7.68 -13.00 15.39
C GLN A 226 -6.46 -12.46 14.65
N ILE A 227 -6.53 -12.33 13.32
CA ILE A 227 -5.45 -11.78 12.48
C ILE A 227 -5.06 -10.37 12.94
N LEU A 228 -6.06 -9.52 13.23
CA LEU A 228 -5.82 -8.15 13.70
C LEU A 228 -5.65 -7.99 15.22
N ASN A 229 -5.63 -9.09 15.98
CA ASN A 229 -5.57 -9.09 17.45
C ASN A 229 -6.62 -8.14 18.08
N LEU A 230 -7.87 -8.21 17.62
CA LEU A 230 -8.97 -7.37 18.11
C LEU A 230 -9.60 -7.95 19.37
N ASN A 231 -10.06 -7.07 20.27
CA ASN A 231 -10.80 -7.51 21.45
C ASN A 231 -12.19 -8.03 21.04
N ALA A 232 -12.81 -8.82 21.93
CA ALA A 232 -14.14 -9.38 21.68
C ALA A 232 -15.20 -8.29 21.39
N LYS A 233 -15.09 -7.14 22.05
CA LYS A 233 -16.01 -5.99 21.91
C LYS A 233 -15.70 -5.08 20.72
N ASP A 234 -14.51 -5.18 20.14
CA ASP A 234 -14.12 -4.29 19.06
C ASP A 234 -14.94 -4.57 17.80
N SER A 235 -15.32 -3.52 17.09
CA SER A 235 -16.00 -3.62 15.81
C SER A 235 -15.01 -4.02 14.73
N ILE A 236 -15.35 -5.05 13.96
CA ILE A 236 -14.58 -5.44 12.78
C ILE A 236 -14.68 -4.35 11.72
N ARG A 237 -15.88 -3.82 11.51
CA ARG A 237 -16.17 -2.90 10.41
C ARG A 237 -15.41 -1.59 10.53
N SER A 238 -15.14 -1.12 11.76
CA SER A 238 -14.30 0.07 11.96
C SER A 238 -12.85 -0.10 11.51
N THR A 239 -12.40 -1.34 11.25
CA THR A 239 -11.05 -1.66 10.74
C THR A 239 -11.04 -1.97 9.24
N LEU A 240 -12.19 -2.04 8.58
CA LEU A 240 -12.24 -2.34 7.14
C LEU A 240 -12.03 -1.07 6.31
N TYR A 241 -11.37 -1.22 5.16
CA TYR A 241 -11.18 -0.15 4.20
C TYR A 241 -12.50 0.25 3.51
N SER A 242 -12.59 1.48 3.02
CA SER A 242 -13.79 2.02 2.38
C SER A 242 -14.32 1.13 1.26
N GLU A 243 -13.44 0.66 0.37
CA GLU A 243 -13.82 -0.18 -0.77
C GLU A 243 -14.41 -1.52 -0.32
N VAL A 244 -13.97 -2.00 0.85
CA VAL A 244 -14.42 -3.25 1.44
C VAL A 244 -15.75 -3.07 2.15
N LEU A 245 -15.94 -1.94 2.84
CA LEU A 245 -17.23 -1.55 3.44
C LEU A 245 -18.31 -1.42 2.36
N ASP A 246 -18.01 -0.75 1.24
CA ASP A 246 -18.94 -0.60 0.13
C ASP A 246 -19.31 -1.94 -0.51
N LEU A 247 -18.36 -2.88 -0.63
CA LEU A 247 -18.64 -4.22 -1.13
C LEU A 247 -19.55 -5.01 -0.17
N ILE A 248 -19.29 -4.94 1.14
CA ILE A 248 -20.16 -5.57 2.15
C ILE A 248 -21.56 -4.98 2.09
N ALA A 249 -21.67 -3.65 2.03
CA ALA A 249 -22.94 -2.95 1.93
C ALA A 249 -23.73 -3.37 0.67
N SER A 250 -23.03 -3.52 -0.45
CA SER A 250 -23.61 -4.00 -1.71
C SER A 250 -24.15 -5.43 -1.59
N TYR A 251 -23.41 -6.31 -0.92
CA TYR A 251 -23.85 -7.68 -0.61
C TYR A 251 -25.07 -7.72 0.30
N GLU A 252 -25.05 -6.93 1.38
CA GLU A 252 -26.13 -6.85 2.35
C GLU A 252 -27.41 -6.33 1.70
N ASN A 253 -27.33 -5.22 0.97
CA ASN A 253 -28.49 -4.66 0.28
C ASN A 253 -29.01 -5.60 -0.82
N GLY A 254 -28.12 -6.10 -1.68
CA GLY A 254 -28.50 -6.95 -2.81
C GLY A 254 -29.15 -8.27 -2.38
N PHE A 255 -28.63 -8.91 -1.34
CA PHE A 255 -29.26 -10.12 -0.80
C PHE A 255 -30.58 -9.81 -0.08
N SER A 256 -30.68 -8.68 0.63
CA SER A 256 -31.93 -8.26 1.29
C SER A 256 -33.07 -8.07 0.28
N ASP A 257 -32.80 -7.38 -0.84
CA ASP A 257 -33.76 -7.21 -1.93
C ASP A 257 -34.16 -8.55 -2.57
N TYR A 258 -33.18 -9.43 -2.83
CA TYR A 258 -33.43 -10.76 -3.36
C TYR A 258 -34.33 -11.59 -2.43
N LEU A 259 -34.07 -11.55 -1.13
CA LEU A 259 -34.86 -12.23 -0.12
C LEU A 259 -36.30 -11.70 -0.06
N LYS A 260 -36.49 -10.37 -0.13
CA LYS A 260 -37.82 -9.74 -0.14
C LYS A 260 -38.63 -10.15 -1.38
N LYS A 261 -37.99 -10.26 -2.54
CA LYS A 261 -38.65 -10.74 -3.77
C LYS A 261 -39.16 -12.17 -3.62
N GLU A 262 -38.36 -13.07 -3.05
CA GLU A 262 -38.78 -14.46 -2.80
C GLU A 262 -39.86 -14.57 -1.72
N PHE A 263 -39.75 -13.76 -0.65
CA PHE A 263 -40.81 -13.66 0.37
C PHE A 263 -42.16 -13.24 -0.24
N ASN A 264 -42.16 -12.21 -1.11
CA ASN A 264 -43.38 -11.74 -1.77
C ASN A 264 -43.99 -12.78 -2.72
N LYS A 265 -43.17 -13.63 -3.36
CA LYS A 265 -43.64 -14.72 -4.23
C LYS A 265 -44.29 -15.85 -3.42
N LEU A 266 -43.68 -16.25 -2.31
CA LEU A 266 -44.17 -17.35 -1.47
C LEU A 266 -45.30 -16.92 -0.53
N ASN A 267 -45.40 -15.61 -0.26
CA ASN A 267 -46.36 -14.99 0.67
C ASN A 267 -46.35 -15.61 2.08
N ARG A 268 -45.16 -16.06 2.53
CA ARG A 268 -44.90 -16.58 3.88
C ARG A 268 -43.47 -16.34 4.29
N LYS A 269 -43.19 -16.36 5.60
CA LYS A 269 -41.81 -16.31 6.10
C LYS A 269 -41.01 -17.54 5.67
N LEU A 270 -39.74 -17.30 5.39
CA LEU A 270 -38.74 -18.31 5.02
C LEU A 270 -38.08 -18.88 6.28
N THR A 271 -37.75 -20.16 6.23
CA THR A 271 -36.89 -20.78 7.23
C THR A 271 -35.44 -20.34 7.03
N LEU A 272 -34.61 -20.50 8.06
CA LEU A 272 -33.19 -20.15 7.95
C LEU A 272 -32.47 -21.03 6.92
N SER A 273 -32.87 -22.29 6.77
CA SER A 273 -32.33 -23.20 5.75
C SER A 273 -32.67 -22.74 4.33
N GLU A 274 -33.91 -22.30 4.09
CA GLU A 274 -34.31 -21.71 2.81
C GLU A 274 -33.50 -20.45 2.52
N ALA A 275 -33.33 -19.56 3.50
CA ALA A 275 -32.51 -18.35 3.33
C ALA A 275 -31.04 -18.67 3.00
N HIS A 276 -30.48 -19.75 3.56
CA HIS A 276 -29.13 -20.21 3.22
C HIS A 276 -29.01 -20.72 1.78
N LEU A 277 -30.03 -21.41 1.28
CA LEU A 277 -30.08 -21.84 -0.12
C LEU A 277 -30.18 -20.63 -1.05
N LEU A 278 -31.10 -19.71 -0.75
CA LEU A 278 -31.25 -18.47 -1.51
C LEU A 278 -29.97 -17.64 -1.53
N PHE A 279 -29.20 -17.62 -0.44
CA PHE A 279 -27.91 -16.93 -0.42
C PHE A 279 -26.92 -17.55 -1.41
N ASN A 280 -26.83 -18.88 -1.45
CA ASN A 280 -25.94 -19.56 -2.38
C ASN A 280 -26.36 -19.34 -3.84
N GLU A 281 -27.68 -19.32 -4.10
CA GLU A 281 -28.23 -18.99 -5.42
C GLU A 281 -27.90 -17.55 -5.82
N TYR A 282 -28.14 -16.59 -4.92
CA TYR A 282 -27.79 -15.19 -5.13
C TYR A 282 -26.29 -15.01 -5.42
N ASP A 283 -25.41 -15.61 -4.61
CA ASP A 283 -23.96 -15.49 -4.79
C ASP A 283 -23.49 -16.13 -6.11
N THR A 284 -24.15 -17.21 -6.55
CA THR A 284 -23.88 -17.85 -7.85
C THR A 284 -24.33 -16.95 -9.00
N LEU A 285 -25.54 -16.39 -8.91
CA LEU A 285 -26.10 -15.48 -9.92
C LEU A 285 -25.24 -14.22 -10.09
N MET A 286 -24.74 -13.69 -8.99
CA MET A 286 -23.92 -12.47 -8.98
C MET A 286 -22.43 -12.74 -9.16
N SER A 287 -22.01 -14.00 -9.24
CA SER A 287 -20.60 -14.41 -9.24
C SER A 287 -19.80 -13.68 -10.31
N SER A 288 -20.26 -13.70 -11.57
CA SER A 288 -19.55 -13.06 -12.69
C SER A 288 -19.37 -11.55 -12.50
N THR A 289 -20.35 -10.88 -11.88
CA THR A 289 -20.32 -9.43 -11.65
C THR A 289 -19.47 -9.06 -10.44
N LEU A 290 -19.54 -9.87 -9.38
CA LEU A 290 -18.90 -9.57 -8.09
C LEU A 290 -17.49 -10.15 -7.98
N LEU A 291 -17.10 -11.13 -8.80
CA LEU A 291 -15.78 -11.75 -8.73
C LEU A 291 -14.63 -10.72 -8.85
N PRO A 292 -14.62 -9.78 -9.82
CA PRO A 292 -13.55 -8.77 -9.88
C PRO A 292 -13.51 -7.88 -8.63
N LEU A 293 -14.66 -7.55 -8.06
CA LEU A 293 -14.75 -6.74 -6.83
C LEU A 293 -14.27 -7.52 -5.60
N LYS A 294 -14.58 -8.83 -5.52
CA LYS A 294 -14.05 -9.72 -4.49
C LYS A 294 -12.54 -9.84 -4.58
N GLU A 295 -12.00 -10.07 -5.78
CA GLU A 295 -10.55 -10.17 -5.99
C GLU A 295 -9.83 -8.88 -5.64
N LYS A 296 -10.39 -7.73 -6.04
CA LYS A 296 -9.90 -6.42 -5.62
C LYS A 296 -9.92 -6.29 -4.10
N ALA A 297 -11.05 -6.58 -3.43
CA ALA A 297 -11.15 -6.50 -1.98
C ALA A 297 -10.14 -7.42 -1.27
N ARG A 298 -9.95 -8.65 -1.77
CA ARG A 298 -8.96 -9.60 -1.23
C ARG A 298 -7.53 -9.09 -1.37
N SER A 299 -7.18 -8.55 -2.53
CA SER A 299 -5.85 -7.99 -2.78
C SER A 299 -5.58 -6.76 -1.92
N LEU A 300 -6.56 -5.84 -1.81
CA LEU A 300 -6.44 -4.67 -0.95
C LEU A 300 -6.27 -5.06 0.52
N MET A 301 -7.11 -5.96 1.03
CA MET A 301 -7.03 -6.44 2.41
C MET A 301 -5.68 -7.11 2.68
N ALA A 302 -5.30 -8.11 1.88
CA ALA A 302 -4.07 -8.86 2.10
C ALA A 302 -2.81 -7.98 2.01
N SER A 303 -2.77 -7.05 1.05
CA SER A 303 -1.59 -6.21 0.80
C SER A 303 -1.49 -5.06 1.80
N ARG A 304 -2.59 -4.33 2.05
CA ARG A 304 -2.60 -3.19 2.96
C ARG A 304 -2.46 -3.62 4.42
N ASP A 305 -3.11 -4.72 4.83
CA ASP A 305 -2.97 -5.22 6.21
C ASP A 305 -1.56 -5.73 6.48
N LEU A 306 -0.92 -6.40 5.50
CA LEU A 306 0.48 -6.79 5.63
C LEU A 306 1.41 -5.57 5.72
N ALA A 307 1.22 -4.57 4.85
CA ALA A 307 2.09 -3.40 4.78
C ALA A 307 1.95 -2.47 5.99
N PHE A 308 0.72 -2.20 6.43
CA PHE A 308 0.45 -1.18 7.44
C PHE A 308 0.18 -1.72 8.85
N ARG A 309 -0.29 -2.96 8.96
CA ARG A 309 -0.67 -3.58 10.25
C ARG A 309 0.23 -4.74 10.65
N ASP A 310 1.15 -5.14 9.77
CA ASP A 310 1.98 -6.34 9.93
C ASP A 310 1.13 -7.60 10.13
N ALA A 311 -0.02 -7.66 9.46
CA ALA A 311 -1.01 -8.72 9.63
C ALA A 311 -1.12 -9.57 8.36
N LEU A 312 -0.76 -10.87 8.48
CA LEU A 312 -0.78 -11.81 7.37
C LEU A 312 -2.09 -12.61 7.34
N HIS A 313 -2.76 -12.58 6.19
CA HIS A 313 -3.94 -13.40 5.89
C HIS A 313 -3.52 -14.65 5.15
N GLU A 314 -3.34 -15.78 5.84
CA GLU A 314 -2.90 -17.04 5.21
C GLU A 314 -3.79 -17.47 4.04
N LYS A 315 -5.11 -17.28 4.16
CA LYS A 315 -6.08 -17.64 3.10
C LYS A 315 -6.07 -16.68 1.90
N LEU A 316 -5.49 -15.50 2.05
CA LEU A 316 -5.41 -14.48 1.01
C LEU A 316 -3.98 -14.24 0.52
N LYS A 317 -3.02 -15.10 0.91
CA LYS A 317 -1.61 -14.96 0.59
C LYS A 317 -1.33 -14.81 -0.91
N GLU A 318 -2.09 -15.52 -1.74
CA GLU A 318 -1.99 -15.47 -3.21
C GLU A 318 -2.41 -14.12 -3.80
N TYR A 319 -3.15 -13.29 -3.05
CA TYR A 319 -3.62 -11.97 -3.47
C TYR A 319 -2.70 -10.83 -3.03
N ILE A 320 -1.61 -11.12 -2.31
CA ILE A 320 -0.65 -10.11 -1.84
C ILE A 320 0.10 -9.54 -3.05
N SER A 321 0.00 -8.24 -3.22
CA SER A 321 0.75 -7.44 -4.19
C SER A 321 1.46 -6.28 -3.50
N GLU A 322 2.27 -5.52 -4.24
CA GLU A 322 2.75 -4.24 -3.75
C GLU A 322 1.61 -3.26 -3.46
N VAL A 323 1.77 -2.45 -2.41
CA VAL A 323 0.93 -1.30 -2.11
C VAL A 323 1.41 -0.13 -2.94
N SER A 324 0.48 0.55 -3.63
CA SER A 324 0.81 1.62 -4.55
C SER A 324 1.24 2.90 -3.80
N SER A 325 1.93 3.80 -4.50
CA SER A 325 2.34 5.09 -3.91
C SER A 325 1.12 5.94 -3.52
N GLU A 326 0.02 5.82 -4.26
CA GLU A 326 -1.24 6.50 -3.97
C GLU A 326 -1.86 5.98 -2.68
N ASP A 327 -1.81 4.67 -2.41
CA ASP A 327 -2.29 4.11 -1.15
C ASP A 327 -1.43 4.59 0.04
N PHE A 328 -0.10 4.68 -0.12
CA PHE A 328 0.77 5.28 0.90
C PHE A 328 0.39 6.74 1.16
N GLU A 329 0.18 7.55 0.12
CA GLU A 329 -0.25 8.94 0.26
C GLU A 329 -1.65 9.05 0.90
N LYS A 330 -2.57 8.17 0.50
CA LYS A 330 -3.94 8.10 1.01
C LYS A 330 -4.00 7.85 2.52
N PHE A 331 -3.12 7.00 3.06
CA PHE A 331 -3.15 6.59 4.47
C PHE A 331 -2.11 7.27 5.36
N LEU A 332 -0.99 7.75 4.81
CA LEU A 332 0.13 8.33 5.56
C LEU A 332 0.56 9.72 5.07
N GLY A 333 0.02 10.14 3.93
CA GLY A 333 0.32 11.40 3.25
C GLY A 333 -0.13 12.66 3.99
N GLU A 334 -0.01 13.80 3.31
CA GLU A 334 -0.35 15.10 3.90
C GLU A 334 -1.87 15.26 4.12
N ASN A 335 -2.67 14.70 3.22
CA ASN A 335 -4.14 14.73 3.29
C ASN A 335 -4.71 13.67 4.25
N SER A 336 -3.88 12.76 4.75
CA SER A 336 -4.29 11.75 5.73
C SER A 336 -4.43 12.41 7.11
N LYS A 337 -5.66 12.52 7.60
CA LYS A 337 -5.98 13.09 8.92
C LYS A 337 -6.49 12.02 9.87
N SER A 338 -6.34 12.23 11.18
CA SER A 338 -7.01 11.36 12.16
C SER A 338 -8.54 11.46 12.02
N LEU A 339 -9.24 10.43 12.52
CA LEU A 339 -10.71 10.43 12.51
C LEU A 339 -11.26 11.63 13.28
N GLU A 340 -10.64 11.94 14.43
CA GLU A 340 -11.03 13.05 15.29
C GLU A 340 -10.91 14.40 14.58
N GLU A 341 -9.78 14.65 13.88
CA GLU A 341 -9.58 15.86 13.07
C GLU A 341 -10.63 15.96 11.95
N ARG A 342 -10.89 14.86 11.23
CA ARG A 342 -11.91 14.83 10.15
C ARG A 342 -13.30 15.17 10.68
N LEU A 343 -13.67 14.62 11.84
CA LEU A 343 -14.97 14.86 12.45
C LEU A 343 -15.12 16.31 12.92
N GLU A 344 -14.06 16.91 13.48
CA GLU A 344 -14.11 18.31 13.92
C GLU A 344 -14.23 19.27 12.72
N GLU A 345 -13.48 19.02 11.63
CA GLU A 345 -13.58 19.82 10.40
C GLU A 345 -14.97 19.76 9.75
N ASN A 346 -15.63 18.61 9.82
CA ASN A 346 -16.94 18.39 9.19
C ASN A 346 -18.12 18.51 10.18
N LYS A 347 -17.86 18.89 11.43
CA LYS A 347 -18.85 18.93 12.51
C LYS A 347 -20.06 19.80 12.18
N GLU A 348 -19.82 20.98 11.63
CA GLU A 348 -20.88 21.90 11.22
C GLU A 348 -21.73 21.37 10.06
N VAL A 349 -21.16 20.53 9.20
CA VAL A 349 -21.91 19.85 8.12
C VAL A 349 -22.82 18.78 8.73
N PHE A 350 -22.30 17.99 9.68
CA PHE A 350 -23.09 16.96 10.36
C PHE A 350 -24.20 17.54 11.23
N ILE A 351 -23.97 18.64 11.94
CA ILE A 351 -25.01 19.33 12.72
C ILE A 351 -26.14 19.79 11.79
N ARG A 352 -25.80 20.41 10.65
CA ARG A 352 -26.80 20.84 9.65
C ARG A 352 -27.60 19.69 9.03
N LEU A 353 -27.00 18.51 8.88
CA LEU A 353 -27.68 17.31 8.37
C LEU A 353 -28.56 16.65 9.43
N LYS A 354 -28.25 16.81 10.72
CA LYS A 354 -29.06 16.28 11.84
C LYS A 354 -30.32 17.13 12.10
N ASP A 355 -30.23 18.43 11.85
CA ASP A 355 -31.33 19.38 12.07
C ASP A 355 -32.31 19.47 10.87
N ARG A 356 -32.12 18.63 9.85
CA ARG A 356 -33.07 18.36 8.76
C ARG A 356 -33.76 17.04 9.00
#